data_AF-A0A550D540-F1
#
_entry.id   AF-A0A550D540-F1
#
_cell.length_a   1.000
_cell.length_b   1.000
_cell.length_c   1.000
_cell.angle_alpha   90.00
_cell.angle_beta   90.00
_cell.angle_gamma   90.00
#
_symmetry.space_group_name_H-M   'P 1'
#
loop_
_entity.id
_entity.type
_entity.pdbx_description
1 polymer ?
#
loop_
_entity_poly.entity_id
_entity_poly.type
_entity_poly.pdbx_seq_one_letter_code
_entity_poly.pdbx_strand_id
1 'polypeptide(L)'
;MKRKAKTLAELIINIRIARNKVRSLMNGIKGKIEMYNNSSLVNVSRFPHLSKMLLRESEILEKVLNYLVTIDVMLELLEIKVETIIYIGYIVNDAPAVVEAIKSLKDEIGSLPEISILLDGIYEDFFESIDVPKDIKIRNKEDAKGVIEEAKKIAELKEKREIYYEVNT
;
A
#
# COMPACT_ATOMS: atom_id res chain seq x y z
N MET A 1 2.58 30.33 5.93
CA MET A 1 2.26 29.64 4.65
C MET A 1 1.43 28.40 4.94
N LYS A 2 0.14 28.38 4.56
CA LYS A 2 -0.68 27.15 4.63
C LYS A 2 -0.24 26.22 3.49
N ARG A 3 0.22 25.00 3.81
CA ARG A 3 0.55 23.99 2.79
C ARG A 3 -0.72 23.71 1.97
N LYS A 4 -0.63 23.84 0.65
CA LYS A 4 -1.67 23.39 -0.29
C LYS A 4 -2.00 21.93 0.03
N ALA A 5 -3.28 21.57 0.06
CA ALA A 5 -3.68 20.18 0.27
C ALA A 5 -3.04 19.32 -0.83
N LYS A 6 -2.26 18.31 -0.44
CA LYS A 6 -1.63 17.40 -1.40
C LYS A 6 -2.71 16.58 -2.10
N THR A 7 -2.60 16.41 -3.41
CA THR A 7 -3.51 15.54 -4.16
C THR A 7 -3.20 14.06 -3.88
N LEU A 8 -4.14 13.15 -4.15
CA LEU A 8 -3.91 11.71 -4.01
C LEU A 8 -2.79 11.22 -4.97
N ALA A 9 -2.67 11.82 -6.15
CA ALA A 9 -1.58 11.54 -7.08
C ALA A 9 -0.21 11.95 -6.50
N GLU A 10 -0.11 13.14 -5.89
CA GLU A 10 1.11 13.55 -5.18
C GLU A 10 1.41 12.64 -3.98
N LEU A 11 0.38 12.13 -3.30
CA LEU A 11 0.55 11.18 -2.21
C LEU A 11 1.18 9.86 -2.70
N ILE A 12 0.70 9.28 -3.81
CA ILE A 12 1.31 8.08 -4.42
C ILE A 12 2.79 8.31 -4.73
N ILE A 13 3.13 9.42 -5.37
CA ILE A 13 4.52 9.74 -5.70
C ILE A 13 5.37 9.81 -4.41
N ASN A 14 4.87 10.46 -3.36
CA ASN A 14 5.56 10.54 -2.08
C ASN A 14 5.73 9.16 -1.42
N ILE A 15 4.73 8.28 -1.51
CA ILE A 15 4.81 6.90 -1.00
C ILE A 15 5.89 6.13 -1.76
N ARG A 16 5.91 6.17 -3.09
CA ARG A 16 6.93 5.52 -3.93
C ARG A 16 8.34 6.01 -3.60
N ILE A 17 8.52 7.33 -3.43
CA ILE A 17 9.81 7.90 -3.00
C ILE A 17 10.21 7.37 -1.61
N ALA A 18 9.28 7.29 -0.67
CA ALA A 18 9.53 6.75 0.66
C ALA A 18 9.95 5.28 0.60
N ARG A 19 9.27 4.44 -0.19
CA ARG A 19 9.62 3.04 -0.42
C ARG A 19 11.05 2.89 -0.97
N ASN A 20 11.41 3.68 -1.96
CA ASN A 20 12.77 3.67 -2.53
C ASN A 20 13.83 4.03 -1.49
N LYS A 21 13.56 5.01 -0.62
CA LYS A 21 14.45 5.36 0.50
C LYS A 21 14.57 4.23 1.51
N VAL A 22 13.46 3.60 1.89
CA VAL A 22 13.46 2.44 2.81
C VAL A 22 14.30 1.31 2.23
N ARG A 23 14.12 0.97 0.96
CA ARG A 23 14.93 -0.07 0.27
C ARG A 23 16.42 0.27 0.23
N SER A 24 16.76 1.53 -0.03
CA SER A 24 18.15 1.98 0.02
C SER A 24 18.76 1.80 1.42
N LEU A 25 18.00 2.09 2.48
CA LEU A 25 18.45 1.87 3.86
C LEU A 25 18.60 0.37 4.17
N MET A 26 17.67 -0.46 3.71
CA MET A 26 17.74 -1.92 3.83
C MET A 26 19.01 -2.47 3.20
N ASN A 27 19.34 -2.06 1.97
CA ASN A 27 20.56 -2.49 1.29
C ASN A 27 21.83 -2.09 2.06
N GLY A 28 21.85 -0.86 2.60
CA GLY A 28 22.97 -0.40 3.44
C GLY A 28 23.11 -1.20 4.74
N ILE A 29 22.01 -1.64 5.35
CA ILE A 29 22.01 -2.48 6.55
C ILE A 29 22.44 -3.91 6.22
N LYS A 30 21.93 -4.50 5.14
CA LYS A 30 22.35 -5.84 4.65
C LYS A 30 23.87 -5.91 4.44
N GLY A 31 24.46 -4.90 3.80
CA GLY A 31 25.92 -4.85 3.62
C GLY A 31 26.71 -4.73 4.94
N LYS A 32 26.18 -4.01 5.93
CA LYS A 32 26.81 -3.92 7.27
C LYS A 32 26.73 -5.24 8.05
N ILE A 33 25.59 -5.92 7.99
CA ILE A 33 25.39 -7.25 8.59
C ILE A 33 26.41 -8.23 8.00
N GLU A 34 26.52 -8.28 6.68
CA GLU A 34 27.50 -9.14 5.99
C GLU A 34 28.94 -8.82 6.41
N MET A 35 29.31 -7.54 6.43
CA MET A 35 30.63 -7.11 6.88
C MET A 35 30.93 -7.52 8.33
N TYR A 36 29.99 -7.37 9.25
CA TYR A 36 30.16 -7.76 10.65
C TYR A 36 30.24 -9.28 10.83
N ASN A 37 29.43 -10.05 10.11
CA ASN A 37 29.50 -11.51 10.11
C ASN A 37 30.85 -12.01 9.60
N ASN A 38 31.31 -11.51 8.46
CA ASN A 38 32.62 -11.85 7.90
C ASN A 38 33.77 -11.47 8.85
N SER A 39 33.72 -10.26 9.41
CA SER A 39 34.73 -9.78 10.36
C SER A 39 34.72 -10.59 11.66
N SER A 40 33.56 -11.06 12.10
CA SER A 40 33.46 -11.93 13.27
C SER A 40 34.13 -13.29 13.01
N LEU A 41 33.86 -13.93 11.88
CA LEU A 41 34.45 -15.21 11.48
C LEU A 41 35.99 -15.15 11.43
N VAL A 42 36.54 -14.08 10.86
CA VAL A 42 38.00 -13.88 10.79
C VAL A 42 38.64 -13.72 12.18
N ASN A 43 37.92 -13.11 13.12
CA ASN A 43 38.45 -12.77 14.44
C ASN A 43 38.12 -13.78 15.53
N VAL A 44 37.32 -14.82 15.25
CA VAL A 44 36.81 -15.77 16.26
C VAL A 44 37.92 -16.44 17.08
N SER A 45 39.04 -16.78 16.45
CA SER A 45 40.15 -17.48 17.11
C SER A 45 41.13 -16.56 17.83
N ARG A 46 41.39 -15.37 17.27
CA ARG A 46 42.42 -14.44 17.79
C ARG A 46 41.86 -13.40 18.75
N PHE A 47 40.63 -12.95 18.51
CA PHE A 47 39.96 -11.93 19.31
C PHE A 47 38.50 -12.32 19.60
N PRO A 48 38.26 -13.32 20.47
CA PRO A 48 36.91 -13.86 20.72
C PRO A 48 35.90 -12.81 21.24
N HIS A 49 36.35 -11.88 22.08
CA HIS A 49 35.51 -10.80 22.58
C HIS A 49 35.03 -9.85 21.48
N LEU A 50 35.93 -9.52 20.53
CA LEU A 50 35.60 -8.69 19.37
C LEU A 50 34.60 -9.42 18.45
N SER A 51 34.84 -10.70 18.17
CA SER A 51 33.92 -11.54 17.39
C SER A 51 32.51 -11.57 18.00
N LYS A 52 32.40 -11.79 19.31
CA LYS A 52 31.11 -11.81 20.02
C LYS A 52 30.39 -10.45 19.97
N MET A 53 31.14 -9.35 20.08
CA MET A 53 30.58 -8.00 19.96
C MET A 53 30.02 -7.75 18.56
N LEU A 54 30.77 -8.13 17.51
CA LEU A 54 30.33 -7.97 16.11
C LEU A 54 29.07 -8.77 15.80
N LEU A 55 28.95 -10.00 16.31
CA LEU A 55 27.73 -10.81 16.16
C LEU A 55 26.52 -10.13 16.82
N ARG A 56 26.70 -9.59 18.02
CA ARG A 56 25.62 -8.88 18.73
C ARG A 56 25.16 -7.64 17.95
N GLU A 57 26.09 -6.88 17.37
CA GLU A 57 25.73 -5.74 16.51
C GLU A 57 25.00 -6.19 15.24
N SER A 58 25.40 -7.33 14.64
CA SER A 58 24.68 -7.93 13.52
C SER A 58 23.24 -8.30 13.88
N GLU A 59 23.00 -8.96 15.02
CA GLU A 59 21.66 -9.32 15.49
C GLU A 59 20.76 -8.09 15.72
N ILE A 60 21.32 -6.97 16.19
CA ILE A 60 20.58 -5.71 16.35
C ILE A 60 20.18 -5.18 14.97
N LEU A 61 21.12 -5.19 14.00
CA LEU A 61 20.85 -4.74 12.64
C LEU A 61 19.83 -5.62 11.92
N GLU A 62 19.83 -6.93 12.13
CA GLU A 62 18.80 -7.85 11.61
C GLU A 62 17.41 -7.49 12.12
N LYS A 63 17.26 -7.18 13.41
CA LYS A 63 15.98 -6.71 13.96
C LYS A 63 15.53 -5.41 13.30
N VAL A 64 16.44 -4.47 13.08
CA VAL A 64 16.14 -3.21 12.37
C VAL A 64 15.73 -3.48 10.92
N LEU A 65 16.41 -4.40 10.24
CA LEU A 65 16.08 -4.81 8.88
C LEU A 65 14.64 -5.33 8.81
N ASN A 66 14.23 -6.19 9.73
CA ASN A 66 12.87 -6.74 9.78
C ASN A 66 11.80 -5.64 9.95
N TYR A 67 12.08 -4.62 10.76
CA TYR A 67 11.19 -3.46 10.87
C TYR A 67 11.14 -2.65 9.57
N LEU A 68 12.25 -2.47 8.86
CA LEU A 68 12.27 -1.77 7.57
C LEU A 68 11.51 -2.55 6.49
N VAL A 69 11.64 -3.88 6.45
CA VAL A 69 10.83 -4.75 5.56
C VAL A 69 9.34 -4.54 5.87
N THR A 70 8.96 -4.56 7.15
CA THR A 70 7.57 -4.31 7.58
C THR A 70 7.09 -2.93 7.09
N ILE A 71 7.92 -1.90 7.19
CA ILE A 71 7.59 -0.55 6.71
C ILE A 71 7.43 -0.52 5.18
N ASP A 72 8.30 -1.16 4.38
CA ASP A 72 8.13 -1.22 2.92
C ASP A 72 6.80 -1.87 2.54
N VAL A 73 6.43 -2.96 3.22
CA VAL A 73 5.14 -3.63 3.02
C VAL A 73 3.97 -2.72 3.41
N MET A 74 4.04 -2.02 4.55
CA MET A 74 2.98 -1.08 4.94
C MET A 74 2.82 0.06 3.93
N LEU A 75 3.92 0.57 3.39
CA LEU A 75 3.89 1.61 2.34
C LEU A 75 3.33 1.06 1.02
N GLU A 76 3.64 -0.18 0.68
CA GLU A 76 3.05 -0.88 -0.48
C GLU A 76 1.54 -1.04 -0.34
N LEU A 77 1.08 -1.50 0.83
CA LEU A 77 -0.36 -1.61 1.12
C LEU A 77 -1.04 -0.25 1.03
N LEU A 78 -0.41 0.80 1.58
CA LEU A 78 -0.95 2.16 1.48
C LEU A 78 -1.03 2.65 0.03
N GLU A 79 0.00 2.38 -0.79
CA GLU A 79 0.01 2.70 -2.22
C GLU A 79 -1.19 2.08 -2.94
N ILE A 80 -1.40 0.77 -2.75
CA ILE A 80 -2.52 0.03 -3.35
C ILE A 80 -3.86 0.63 -2.92
N LYS A 81 -4.02 0.95 -1.63
CA LYS A 81 -5.26 1.55 -1.13
C LYS A 81 -5.52 2.94 -1.71
N VAL A 82 -4.48 3.77 -1.84
CA VAL A 82 -4.61 5.10 -2.46
C VAL A 82 -4.96 4.99 -3.94
N GLU A 83 -4.31 4.10 -4.69
CA GLU A 83 -4.65 3.82 -6.09
C GLU A 83 -6.11 3.36 -6.23
N THR A 84 -6.55 2.45 -5.35
CA THR A 84 -7.93 1.96 -5.33
C THR A 84 -8.92 3.11 -5.08
N ILE A 85 -8.64 4.01 -4.14
CA ILE A 85 -9.48 5.19 -3.89
C ILE A 85 -9.57 6.08 -5.13
N ILE A 86 -8.47 6.29 -5.84
CA ILE A 86 -8.47 7.07 -7.08
C ILE A 86 -9.35 6.39 -8.14
N TYR A 87 -9.21 5.08 -8.35
CA TYR A 87 -10.03 4.33 -9.30
C TYR A 87 -11.52 4.37 -8.96
N ILE A 88 -11.87 4.15 -7.68
CA ILE A 88 -13.26 4.29 -7.21
C ILE A 88 -13.74 5.71 -7.47
N GLY A 89 -12.92 6.72 -7.20
CA GLY A 89 -13.23 8.11 -7.49
C GLY A 89 -13.58 8.34 -8.96
N TYR A 90 -12.84 7.76 -9.91
CA TYR A 90 -13.18 7.85 -11.33
C TYR A 90 -14.51 7.16 -11.64
N ILE A 91 -14.69 5.93 -11.16
CA ILE A 91 -15.93 5.15 -11.39
C ILE A 91 -17.16 5.88 -10.85
N VAL A 92 -17.08 6.41 -9.63
CA VAL A 92 -18.20 7.13 -8.99
C VAL A 92 -18.53 8.44 -9.73
N ASN A 93 -17.54 9.10 -10.34
CA ASN A 93 -17.79 10.32 -11.13
C ASN A 93 -18.34 10.01 -12.54
N ASP A 94 -18.00 8.86 -13.12
CA ASP A 94 -18.45 8.47 -14.47
C ASP A 94 -19.84 7.79 -14.44
N ALA A 95 -20.18 7.08 -13.37
CA ALA A 95 -21.43 6.32 -13.26
C ALA A 95 -22.72 7.17 -13.44
N PRO A 96 -22.83 8.41 -12.93
CA PRO A 96 -24.00 9.26 -13.17
C PRO A 96 -24.25 9.54 -14.66
N ALA A 97 -23.21 9.68 -15.48
CA ALA A 97 -23.37 9.92 -16.91
C ALA A 97 -24.04 8.72 -17.62
N VAL A 98 -23.76 7.50 -17.17
CA VAL A 98 -24.42 6.28 -17.68
C VAL A 98 -25.90 6.26 -17.28
N VAL A 99 -26.21 6.64 -16.05
CA VAL A 99 -27.60 6.69 -15.54
C VAL A 99 -28.41 7.77 -16.25
N GLU A 100 -27.83 8.94 -16.52
CA GLU A 100 -28.45 9.99 -17.35
C GLU A 100 -28.65 9.55 -18.80
N ALA A 101 -27.72 8.76 -19.36
CA ALA A 101 -27.89 8.18 -20.69
C ALA A 101 -29.05 7.16 -20.74
N ILE A 102 -29.21 6.35 -19.69
CA ILE A 102 -30.35 5.42 -19.56
C ILE A 102 -31.67 6.20 -19.54
N LYS A 103 -31.73 7.30 -18.79
CA LYS A 103 -32.91 8.18 -18.74
C LYS A 103 -33.21 8.84 -20.09
N SER A 104 -32.18 9.34 -20.77
CA SER A 104 -32.34 9.94 -22.11
C SER A 104 -32.87 8.92 -23.13
N LEU A 105 -32.38 7.67 -23.06
CA LEU A 105 -32.87 6.58 -23.91
C LEU A 105 -34.33 6.23 -23.62
N LYS A 106 -34.76 6.27 -22.35
CA LYS A 106 -36.17 6.09 -21.96
C LYS A 106 -37.07 7.09 -22.70
N ASP A 107 -36.65 8.35 -22.75
CA ASP A 107 -37.39 9.43 -23.39
C ASP A 107 -37.46 9.26 -24.92
N GLU A 108 -36.42 8.69 -25.54
CA GLU A 108 -36.39 8.37 -26.98
C GLU A 108 -37.24 7.16 -27.37
N ILE A 109 -37.27 6.11 -26.54
CA ILE A 109 -37.94 4.83 -26.87
C ILE A 109 -39.46 5.02 -27.00
N GLY A 110 -40.06 5.92 -26.23
CA GLY A 110 -41.47 6.24 -26.32
C GLY A 110 -42.40 5.07 -25.97
N SER A 111 -43.21 5.26 -24.91
CA SER A 111 -44.48 4.53 -24.70
C SER A 111 -44.43 3.00 -24.45
N LEU A 112 -43.40 2.49 -23.75
CA LEU A 112 -43.51 1.22 -23.03
C LEU A 112 -43.58 1.49 -21.51
N PRO A 113 -44.80 1.61 -20.92
CA PRO A 113 -44.98 2.04 -19.53
C PRO A 113 -44.23 1.18 -18.52
N GLU A 114 -44.20 -0.14 -18.73
CA GLU A 114 -43.53 -1.10 -17.87
C GLU A 114 -42.01 -0.88 -17.84
N ILE A 115 -41.41 -0.61 -19.01
CA ILE A 115 -39.98 -0.30 -19.12
C ILE A 115 -39.70 1.08 -18.53
N SER A 116 -40.57 2.06 -18.73
CA SER A 116 -40.41 3.40 -18.15
C SER A 116 -40.34 3.34 -16.63
N ILE A 117 -41.27 2.65 -15.97
CA ILE A 117 -41.30 2.51 -14.52
C ILE A 117 -40.04 1.82 -14.00
N LEU A 118 -39.58 0.78 -14.69
CA LEU A 118 -38.36 0.07 -14.33
C LEU A 118 -37.12 0.97 -14.43
N LEU A 119 -36.99 1.76 -15.50
CA LEU A 119 -35.85 2.67 -15.69
C LEU A 119 -35.89 3.86 -14.72
N ASP A 120 -37.07 4.37 -14.38
CA ASP A 120 -37.25 5.40 -13.37
C ASP A 120 -36.83 4.89 -11.98
N GLY A 121 -37.21 3.65 -11.63
CA GLY A 121 -36.77 3.02 -10.38
C GLY A 121 -35.25 2.87 -10.28
N ILE A 122 -34.58 2.43 -11.35
CA ILE A 122 -33.10 2.33 -11.38
C ILE A 122 -32.44 3.70 -11.20
N TYR A 123 -33.00 4.74 -11.82
CA TYR A 123 -32.49 6.10 -11.70
C TYR A 123 -32.63 6.61 -10.26
N GLU A 124 -33.81 6.48 -9.66
CA GLU A 124 -34.08 6.91 -8.28
C GLU A 124 -33.21 6.14 -7.29
N ASP A 125 -33.21 4.80 -7.35
CA ASP A 125 -32.41 3.93 -6.49
C ASP A 125 -30.91 4.26 -6.54
N PHE A 126 -30.38 4.57 -7.73
CA PHE A 126 -28.97 4.91 -7.90
C PHE A 126 -28.59 6.20 -7.16
N PHE A 127 -29.37 7.26 -7.34
CA PHE A 127 -29.09 8.56 -6.70
C PHE A 127 -29.44 8.57 -5.20
N GLU A 128 -30.34 7.70 -4.75
CA GLU A 128 -30.58 7.47 -3.31
C GLU A 128 -29.45 6.66 -2.65
N SER A 129 -28.84 5.72 -3.39
CA SER A 129 -27.84 4.79 -2.85
C SER A 129 -26.40 5.31 -2.87
N ILE A 130 -26.11 6.37 -3.62
CA ILE A 130 -24.75 6.92 -3.77
C ILE A 130 -24.69 8.34 -3.23
N ASP A 131 -23.85 8.53 -2.21
CA ASP A 131 -23.44 9.84 -1.74
C ASP A 131 -22.20 10.28 -2.56
N VAL A 132 -22.41 10.98 -3.68
CA VAL A 132 -21.33 11.40 -4.59
C VAL A 132 -20.38 12.34 -3.82
N PRO A 133 -19.15 11.90 -3.47
CA PRO A 133 -18.31 12.70 -2.59
C PRO A 133 -17.83 13.94 -3.34
N LYS A 134 -18.25 15.13 -2.91
CA LYS A 134 -17.60 16.39 -3.29
C LYS A 134 -16.28 16.49 -2.53
N ASP A 135 -15.19 16.14 -3.22
CA ASP A 135 -13.80 16.11 -2.73
C ASP A 135 -13.56 15.16 -1.54
N ILE A 136 -12.92 14.03 -1.85
CA ILE A 136 -12.51 13.02 -0.88
C ILE A 136 -11.53 13.64 0.15
N LYS A 137 -12.04 14.05 1.31
CA LYS A 137 -11.26 14.34 2.52
C LYS A 137 -11.43 13.21 3.52
N ILE A 138 -10.37 12.40 3.66
CA ILE A 138 -10.36 11.22 4.52
C ILE A 138 -9.92 11.60 5.93
N ARG A 139 -10.70 11.22 6.93
CA ARG A 139 -10.29 11.11 8.35
C ARG A 139 -10.67 9.73 8.85
N ASN A 140 -9.71 8.97 9.39
CA ASN A 140 -9.91 8.15 10.60
C ASN A 140 -8.61 7.45 11.07
N LYS A 141 -8.59 7.08 12.36
CA LYS A 141 -7.39 6.72 13.14
C LYS A 141 -7.48 5.36 13.87
N GLU A 142 -8.45 4.50 13.59
CA GLU A 142 -8.76 3.38 14.50
C GLU A 142 -8.35 1.94 14.06
N ASP A 143 -7.92 1.70 12.82
CA ASP A 143 -7.54 0.33 12.37
C ASP A 143 -6.02 0.02 12.30
N ALA A 144 -5.17 0.87 12.92
CA ALA A 144 -3.73 0.80 12.73
C ALA A 144 -3.08 -0.52 13.21
N LYS A 145 -3.64 -1.21 14.22
CA LYS A 145 -3.03 -2.44 14.79
C LYS A 145 -3.20 -3.66 13.88
N GLY A 146 -4.38 -3.86 13.29
CA GLY A 146 -4.63 -4.98 12.38
C GLY A 146 -3.77 -4.91 11.12
N VAL A 147 -3.61 -3.69 10.58
CA VAL A 147 -2.78 -3.42 9.40
C VAL A 147 -1.30 -3.75 9.66
N ILE A 148 -0.79 -3.48 10.87
CA ILE A 148 0.60 -3.81 11.23
C ILE A 148 0.81 -5.33 11.31
N GLU A 149 -0.14 -6.09 11.88
CA GLU A 149 -0.02 -7.55 11.97
C GLU A 149 -0.07 -8.22 10.59
N GLU A 150 -0.97 -7.76 9.72
CA GLU A 150 -1.05 -8.25 8.34
C GLU A 150 0.23 -7.96 7.56
N ALA A 151 0.77 -6.74 7.70
CA ALA A 151 2.03 -6.37 7.08
C ALA A 151 3.22 -7.24 7.54
N LYS A 152 3.28 -7.60 8.83
CA LYS A 152 4.31 -8.52 9.34
C LYS A 152 4.22 -9.91 8.72
N LYS A 153 3.01 -10.46 8.59
CA LYS A 153 2.80 -11.78 7.95
C LYS A 153 3.26 -11.76 6.48
N ILE A 154 2.96 -10.69 5.75
CA ILE A 154 3.38 -10.54 4.35
C ILE A 154 4.90 -10.36 4.25
N ALA A 155 5.52 -9.63 5.17
CA ALA A 155 6.97 -9.47 5.25
C ALA A 155 7.69 -10.82 5.42
N GLU A 156 7.22 -11.67 6.35
CA GLU A 156 7.77 -13.01 6.57
C GLU A 156 7.65 -13.91 5.32
N LEU A 157 6.56 -13.78 4.55
CA LEU A 157 6.39 -14.53 3.30
C LEU A 157 7.34 -14.06 2.19
N LYS A 158 7.67 -12.77 2.14
CA LYS A 158 8.66 -12.24 1.18
C LYS A 158 10.06 -12.76 1.46
N GLU A 159 10.51 -12.78 2.72
CA GLU A 159 11.82 -13.34 3.09
C GLU A 159 11.95 -14.80 2.69
N LYS A 160 10.91 -15.62 2.95
CA LYS A 160 10.93 -17.05 2.59
C LYS A 160 10.98 -17.29 1.08
N ARG A 161 10.36 -16.41 0.28
CA ARG A 161 10.42 -16.50 -1.19
C ARG A 161 11.81 -16.13 -1.72
N GLU A 162 12.46 -15.08 -1.21
CA GLU A 162 13.83 -14.72 -1.61
C GLU A 162 14.81 -15.89 -1.34
N ILE A 163 14.71 -16.54 -0.17
CA ILE A 163 15.56 -17.70 0.18
C ILE A 163 15.30 -18.90 -0.75
N TYR A 164 14.04 -19.19 -1.13
CA TYR A 164 13.73 -20.32 -1.99
C TYR A 164 14.32 -20.20 -3.40
N TYR A 165 14.44 -18.98 -3.91
CA TYR A 165 15.06 -18.74 -5.22
C TYR A 165 16.60 -18.76 -5.13
N GLU A 166 17.20 -18.29 -4.03
CA GLU A 166 18.67 -18.33 -3.85
C GLU A 166 19.24 -19.76 -3.65
N VAL A 167 18.44 -20.70 -3.15
CA VAL A 167 18.89 -22.10 -2.96
C VAL A 167 18.66 -22.98 -4.20
N ASN A 168 17.80 -22.56 -5.14
CA ASN A 168 17.40 -23.36 -6.31
C ASN A 168 17.85 -22.77 -7.67
N THR A 169 18.77 -21.81 -7.66
CA THR A 169 19.49 -21.31 -8.85
C THR A 169 20.98 -21.43 -8.64
#